data_AF-A0A967MN26-F1
#
_entry.id   AF-A0A967MN26-F1
#
_cell.length_a   1.000
_cell.length_b   1.000
_cell.length_c   1.000
_cell.angle_alpha   90.00
_cell.angle_beta   90.00
_cell.angle_gamma   90.00
#
_symmetry.space_group_name_H-M   'P 1'
#
loop_
_entity.id
_entity.type
_entity.pdbx_description
1 polymer ?
#
loop_
_entity_poly.entity_id
_entity_poly.type
_entity_poly.pdbx_seq_one_letter_code
_entity_poly.pdbx_strand_id
1 'polypeptide(L)' 'RLVVIDMDSTLIRDEVIDLLADEAAVGAEVRRVTAEAMAGRLDFEAALRARVAALAGLDAA' A
#
# COMPACT_ATOMS: atom_id res chain seq x y z
N ARG A 1 -4.13 -30.40 -4.02
CA ARG A 1 -3.25 -29.48 -4.79
C ARG A 1 -3.44 -28.07 -4.23
N LEU A 2 -2.41 -27.24 -4.22
CA LEU A 2 -2.41 -25.91 -3.60
C LEU A 2 -1.88 -24.88 -4.61
N VAL A 3 -2.47 -23.68 -4.62
CA VAL A 3 -2.02 -22.50 -5.37
C VAL A 3 -1.98 -21.32 -4.39
N VAL A 4 -0.94 -20.50 -4.49
CA VAL A 4 -0.77 -19.26 -3.72
C VAL A 4 -0.53 -18.13 -4.72
N ILE A 5 -1.22 -17.01 -4.51
CA ILE A 5 -1.19 -15.85 -5.39
C ILE A 5 -1.11 -14.62 -4.50
N ASP A 6 -0.29 -13.65 -4.90
CA ASP A 6 -0.31 -12.33 -4.32
C ASP A 6 -1.62 -11.59 -4.65
N MET A 7 -1.95 -10.58 -3.86
CA MET A 7 -3.22 -9.87 -3.96
C MET A 7 -3.12 -8.67 -4.90
N ASP A 8 -2.39 -7.64 -4.46
CA ASP A 8 -2.21 -6.38 -5.18
C ASP A 8 -1.43 -6.62 -6.47
N SER A 9 -1.83 -5.94 -7.55
CA SER A 9 -1.21 -6.05 -8.88
C SER A 9 -1.08 -7.48 -9.46
N THR A 10 -1.75 -8.47 -8.85
CA THR A 10 -1.69 -9.89 -9.27
C THR A 10 -3.08 -10.50 -9.35
N LEU A 11 -3.81 -10.62 -8.23
CA LEU A 11 -5.20 -11.07 -8.23
C LEU A 11 -6.15 -9.92 -8.59
N ILE A 12 -5.83 -8.71 -8.12
CA ILE A 12 -6.52 -7.48 -8.47
C ILE A 12 -5.57 -6.53 -9.21
N ARG A 13 -6.13 -5.49 -9.85
CA ARG A 13 -5.35 -4.51 -10.63
C ARG A 13 -4.78 -3.38 -9.78
N ASP A 14 -5.42 -3.11 -8.65
CA ASP A 14 -5.15 -1.96 -7.82
C ASP A 14 -4.17 -2.31 -6.70
N GLU A 15 -3.58 -1.27 -6.11
CA GLU A 15 -2.89 -1.32 -4.83
C GLU A 15 -3.89 -0.81 -3.78
N VAL A 16 -4.46 -1.70 -2.96
CA VAL A 16 -5.56 -1.33 -2.05
C VAL A 16 -5.16 -0.22 -1.09
N ILE A 17 -3.91 -0.21 -0.64
CA ILE A 17 -3.42 0.83 0.25
C ILE A 17 -3.38 2.22 -0.41
N ASP A 18 -3.17 2.29 -1.73
CA ASP A 18 -3.20 3.54 -2.48
C ASP A 18 -4.64 4.06 -2.59
N LEU A 19 -5.64 3.17 -2.74
CA LEU A 19 -7.06 3.54 -2.75
C LEU A 19 -7.50 4.11 -1.40
N LEU A 20 -7.09 3.50 -0.30
CA LEU A 20 -7.34 4.03 1.06
C LEU A 20 -6.66 5.38 1.27
N ALA A 21 -5.46 5.54 0.72
CA ALA A 21 -4.70 6.79 0.82
C ALA A 21 -5.33 7.93 0.03
N ASP A 22 -5.97 7.63 -1.11
CA ASP A 22 -6.72 8.62 -1.87
C ASP A 22 -7.95 9.12 -1.09
N GLU A 23 -8.67 8.23 -0.40
CA GLU A 23 -9.78 8.61 0.50
C GLU A 23 -9.28 9.47 1.69
N ALA A 24 -8.11 9.15 2.23
CA ALA A 24 -7.47 9.89 3.31
C ALA A 24 -6.72 11.16 2.85
N ALA A 25 -6.80 11.54 1.56
CA ALA A 25 -6.10 12.69 0.96
C ALA A 25 -4.56 12.66 1.09
N VAL A 26 -3.96 11.49 1.31
CA VAL A 26 -2.50 11.25 1.42
C VAL A 26 -1.93 10.37 0.30
N GLY A 27 -2.72 10.10 -0.75
CA GLY A 27 -2.36 9.18 -1.84
C GLY A 27 -1.04 9.46 -2.54
N ALA A 28 -0.66 10.74 -2.70
CA ALA A 28 0.64 11.09 -3.31
C ALA A 28 1.84 10.64 -2.47
N GLU A 29 1.74 10.74 -1.14
CA GLU A 29 2.79 10.30 -0.22
C GLU A 29 2.90 8.77 -0.22
N VAL A 30 1.76 8.08 -0.10
CA VAL A 30 1.69 6.62 -0.04
C VAL A 30 2.21 5.98 -1.33
N ARG A 31 1.79 6.49 -2.50
CA ARG A 31 2.30 6.02 -3.81
C ARG A 31 3.82 6.14 -3.95
N ARG A 32 4.41 7.22 -3.43
CA ARG A 32 5.87 7.40 -3.45
C ARG A 32 6.56 6.31 -2.62
N VAL A 33 6.04 6.03 -1.43
CA VAL A 33 6.58 4.98 -0.54
C VAL A 33 6.40 3.60 -1.16
N THR A 34 5.23 3.30 -1.77
CA THR A 34 4.97 2.05 -2.51
C THR A 34 6.00 1.88 -3.63
N ALA A 35 6.24 2.91 -4.44
CA ALA A 35 7.22 2.85 -5.54
C ALA A 35 8.68 2.65 -5.06
N GLU A 36 9.05 3.21 -3.92
CA GLU A 36 10.38 2.97 -3.31
C GLU A 36 10.53 1.55 -2.78
N ALA A 37 9.48 1.01 -2.16
CA ALA A 37 9.46 -0.37 -1.67
C ALA A 37 9.55 -1.38 -2.83
N MET A 38 8.72 -1.22 -3.86
CA MET A 38 8.72 -2.11 -5.04
C MET A 38 10.03 -2.05 -5.82
N ALA A 39 10.72 -0.91 -5.81
CA ALA A 39 12.04 -0.77 -6.42
C ALA A 39 13.19 -1.30 -5.54
N GLY A 40 12.88 -1.89 -4.38
CA GLY A 40 13.87 -2.42 -3.43
C GLY A 40 14.72 -1.34 -2.75
N ARG A 41 14.31 -0.06 -2.80
CA ARG A 41 15.03 1.06 -2.18
C ARG A 41 14.61 1.28 -0.73
N LEU A 42 13.46 0.75 -0.33
CA LEU A 42 12.95 0.80 1.03
C LEU A 42 12.58 -0.62 1.47
N ASP A 43 12.95 -0.95 2.71
CA ASP A 43 12.55 -2.22 3.33
C ASP A 43 11.02 -2.35 3.36
N PHE A 44 10.52 -3.58 3.17
CA PHE A 44 9.08 -3.83 3.09
C PHE A 44 8.36 -3.48 4.39
N GLU A 45 8.91 -3.88 5.55
CA GLU A 45 8.27 -3.61 6.85
C GLU A 45 8.27 -2.11 7.13
N ALA A 46 9.39 -1.44 6.89
CA ALA A 46 9.49 0.02 7.02
C ALA A 46 8.49 0.74 6.11
N ALA A 47 8.39 0.33 4.84
CA ALA A 47 7.45 0.88 3.88
C ALA A 47 5.99 0.65 4.28
N LEU A 48 5.65 -0.55 4.76
CA LEU A 48 4.30 -0.86 5.22
C LEU A 48 3.92 0.00 6.44
N ARG A 49 4.81 0.12 7.42
CA ARG A 49 4.58 0.96 8.60
C ARG A 49 4.38 2.43 8.24
N ALA A 50 5.20 2.96 7.34
CA ALA A 50 5.07 4.34 6.88
C ALA A 50 3.72 4.60 6.18
N ARG A 51 3.31 3.71 5.26
CA ARG A 51 2.04 3.86 4.53
C ARG A 51 0.83 3.73 5.45
N VAL A 52 0.84 2.77 6.38
CA VAL A 52 -0.25 2.60 7.35
C VAL A 52 -0.34 3.80 8.31
N ALA A 53 0.80 4.35 8.75
CA ALA A 53 0.80 5.53 9.60
C ALA A 53 0.20 6.76 8.90
N ALA A 54 0.39 6.91 7.58
CA ALA A 54 -0.20 7.99 6.80
C ALA A 54 -1.74 7.93 6.77
N LEU A 55 -2.34 6.75 6.97
CA LEU A 55 -3.80 6.55 7.02
C LEU A 55 -4.41 6.86 8.40
N ALA A 56 -3.65 7.42 9.34
CA ALA A 56 -4.15 7.72 10.68
C ALA A 56 -5.35 8.68 10.64
N GLY A 57 -6.44 8.28 11.31
CA GLY A 57 -7.68 9.06 11.35
C GLY A 57 -8.72 8.68 10.28
N LEU A 58 -8.41 7.72 9.40
CA LEU A 58 -9.40 7.10 8.54
C LEU A 58 -10.27 6.15 9.37
N ASP A 59 -11.58 6.37 9.40
CA ASP A 59 -12.52 5.49 10.09
C ASP A 59 -12.79 4.23 9.26
N ALA A 60 -13.04 3.13 9.97
CA ALA A 60 -13.62 1.94 9.34
C ALA A 60 -15.11 2.20 9.07
N ALA A 61 -15.51 2.10 7.80
CA ALA A 61 -16.91 2.22 7.38
C ALA A 61 -17.80 1.10 7.91
#